data_AF-A0A2N2KT50-F1
#
_entry.id   AF-A0A2N2KT50-F1
#
_cell.length_a   1.000
_cell.length_b   1.000
_cell.length_c   1.000
_cell.angle_alpha   90.00
_cell.angle_beta   90.00
_cell.angle_gamma   90.00
#
_symmetry.space_group_name_H-M   'P 1'
#
loop_
_entity.id
_entity.type
_entity.pdbx_description
1 polymer ?
#
loop_
_entity_poly.entity_id
_entity_poly.type
_entity_poly.pdbx_seq_one_letter_code
_entity_poly.pdbx_strand_id
1 'polypeptide(L)'
;MNLMEMLLALLAVVLFTSVAANYNRKMLDQNDYLINATQYVQASQLCHTVLDEIDAKLFAKMIAFFSVKTTYANVNRTIDLAFPGDVYNLNIRAVDCDSLGIPLSTPVANNIWVRVTVTANTKGLRVPATLQRIYTKTYLNL
;
A
#
# COMPACT_ATOMS: atom_id res chain seq x y z
N MET A 1 -21.04 9.29 57.10
CA MET A 1 -20.20 8.53 56.15
C MET A 1 -19.05 7.97 56.94
N ASN A 2 -19.06 6.66 57.18
CA ASN A 2 -18.04 5.98 57.97
C ASN A 2 -16.80 5.71 57.11
N LEU A 3 -15.62 5.56 57.74
CA LEU A 3 -14.34 5.36 57.06
C LEU A 3 -14.38 4.20 56.04
N MET A 4 -15.09 3.12 56.38
CA MET A 4 -15.28 1.96 55.51
C MET A 4 -16.10 2.29 54.25
N GLU A 5 -17.15 3.10 54.37
CA GLU A 5 -17.98 3.54 53.24
C GLU A 5 -17.19 4.44 52.29
N MET A 6 -16.36 5.34 52.85
CA MET A 6 -15.44 6.17 52.07
C MET A 6 -14.40 5.35 51.30
N LEU A 7 -13.81 4.35 51.97
CA LEU A 7 -12.81 3.48 51.36
C LEU A 7 -13.42 2.67 50.21
N LEU A 8 -14.60 2.09 50.42
CA LEU A 8 -15.32 1.34 49.39
C LEU A 8 -15.72 2.23 48.21
N ALA A 9 -16.18 3.46 48.46
CA ALA A 9 -16.49 4.41 47.41
C ALA A 9 -15.25 4.79 46.60
N LEU A 10 -14.11 5.02 47.24
CA LEU A 10 -12.85 5.35 46.57
C LEU A 10 -12.34 4.19 45.71
N LEU A 11 -12.39 2.95 46.23
CA LEU A 11 -12.02 1.75 45.47
C LEU A 11 -12.96 1.53 44.27
N ALA A 12 -14.26 1.76 44.44
CA ALA A 12 -15.23 1.68 43.35
C ALA A 12 -14.93 2.72 42.25
N VAL A 13 -14.66 3.96 42.61
CA VAL A 13 -14.30 5.01 41.65
C VAL A 13 -13.01 4.65 40.90
N VAL A 14 -11.97 4.18 41.59
CA VAL A 14 -10.71 3.77 40.95
C VAL A 14 -10.94 2.59 40.00
N LEU A 15 -11.74 1.60 40.40
CA LEU A 15 -12.06 0.46 39.55
C LEU A 15 -12.82 0.90 38.29
N PHE A 16 -13.91 1.64 38.44
CA PHE A 16 -14.72 2.07 37.28
C PHE A 16 -13.95 3.01 36.35
N THR A 17 -13.17 3.94 36.89
CA THR A 17 -12.34 4.83 36.06
C THR A 17 -11.24 4.08 35.32
N SER A 18 -10.60 3.10 35.97
CA SER A 18 -9.58 2.25 35.32
C SER A 18 -10.16 1.38 34.21
N VAL A 19 -11.34 0.79 34.44
CA VAL A 19 -12.05 -0.01 33.43
C VAL A 19 -12.48 0.88 32.25
N ALA A 20 -13.06 2.04 32.52
CA ALA A 20 -13.49 2.98 31.48
C ALA A 20 -12.30 3.51 30.65
N ALA A 21 -11.18 3.84 31.29
CA ALA A 21 -9.98 4.30 30.59
C ALA A 21 -9.39 3.21 29.69
N ASN A 22 -9.35 1.95 30.15
CA ASN A 22 -8.89 0.84 29.32
C ASN A 22 -9.82 0.56 28.15
N TYR A 23 -11.14 0.58 28.36
CA TYR A 23 -12.12 0.40 27.30
C TYR A 23 -11.99 1.48 26.21
N ASN A 24 -11.91 2.75 26.61
CA ASN A 24 -11.75 3.86 25.67
C ASN A 24 -10.46 3.76 24.85
N ARG A 25 -9.34 3.39 25.48
CA ARG A 25 -8.08 3.16 24.74
C ARG A 25 -8.22 2.03 23.71
N LYS A 26 -8.85 0.91 24.09
CA LYS A 26 -9.06 -0.21 23.17
C LYS A 26 -10.00 0.14 22.02
N MET A 27 -11.01 0.97 22.25
CA MET A 27 -11.88 1.47 21.19
C MET A 27 -11.12 2.38 20.21
N LEU A 28 -10.23 3.25 20.71
CA LEU A 28 -9.38 4.09 19.86
C LEU A 28 -8.39 3.25 19.04
N ASP A 29 -7.73 2.27 19.66
CA ASP A 29 -6.85 1.33 18.96
C ASP A 29 -7.59 0.62 17.81
N GLN A 30 -8.84 0.18 18.05
CA GLN A 30 -9.68 -0.46 17.02
C GLN A 30 -10.03 0.49 15.88
N ASN A 31 -10.33 1.75 16.17
CA ASN A 31 -10.59 2.75 15.14
C ASN A 31 -9.35 2.95 14.25
N ASP A 32 -8.16 3.07 14.85
CA ASP A 32 -6.91 3.19 14.09
C ASP A 32 -6.65 1.97 13.19
N TYR A 33 -6.99 0.76 13.67
CA TYR A 33 -6.90 -0.44 12.84
C TYR A 33 -7.87 -0.42 11.66
N LEU A 34 -9.10 0.06 11.84
CA LEU A 34 -10.09 0.17 10.76
C LEU A 34 -9.69 1.22 9.73
N ILE A 35 -9.16 2.36 10.16
CA ILE A 35 -8.64 3.40 9.27
C ILE A 35 -7.48 2.84 8.44
N ASN A 36 -6.49 2.22 9.10
CA ASN A 36 -5.34 1.62 8.42
C ASN A 36 -5.75 0.51 7.45
N ALA A 37 -6.72 -0.35 7.82
CA ALA A 37 -7.23 -1.39 6.93
C ALA A 37 -7.91 -0.79 5.68
N THR A 38 -8.72 0.26 5.86
CA THR A 38 -9.41 0.94 4.76
C THR A 38 -8.42 1.61 3.81
N GLN A 39 -7.43 2.33 4.35
CA GLN A 39 -6.37 2.96 3.57
C GLN A 39 -5.48 1.92 2.85
N TYR A 40 -5.22 0.77 3.48
CA TYR A 40 -4.45 -0.30 2.84
C TYR A 40 -5.19 -0.90 1.63
N VAL A 41 -6.50 -1.11 1.74
CA VAL A 41 -7.32 -1.57 0.61
C VAL A 41 -7.29 -0.53 -0.51
N GLN A 42 -7.49 0.75 -0.21
CA GLN A 42 -7.42 1.83 -1.22
C GLN A 42 -6.04 1.90 -1.89
N ALA A 43 -4.97 1.85 -1.11
CA ALA A 43 -3.60 1.86 -1.62
C ALA A 43 -3.31 0.66 -2.54
N SER A 44 -3.83 -0.52 -2.19
CA SER A 44 -3.73 -1.72 -3.02
C SER A 44 -4.48 -1.55 -4.35
N GLN A 45 -5.68 -0.96 -4.33
CA GLN A 45 -6.45 -0.68 -5.55
C GLN A 45 -5.72 0.32 -6.46
N LEU A 46 -5.10 1.35 -5.89
CA LEU A 46 -4.28 2.29 -6.66
C LEU A 46 -3.06 1.61 -7.29
N CYS A 47 -2.39 0.72 -6.55
CA CYS A 47 -1.30 -0.07 -7.10
C CYS A 47 -1.77 -0.96 -8.27
N HIS A 48 -2.91 -1.63 -8.14
CA HIS A 48 -3.52 -2.40 -9.23
C HIS A 48 -3.84 -1.54 -10.45
N THR A 49 -4.46 -0.38 -10.24
CA THR A 49 -4.82 0.55 -11.31
C THR A 49 -3.60 0.95 -12.16
N VAL A 50 -2.45 1.20 -11.53
CA VAL A 50 -1.21 1.51 -12.24
C VAL A 50 -0.69 0.32 -13.03
N LEU A 51 -0.71 -0.88 -12.45
CA LEU A 51 -0.27 -2.09 -13.16
C LEU A 51 -1.18 -2.38 -14.36
N ASP A 52 -2.50 -2.25 -14.18
CA ASP A 52 -3.47 -2.47 -15.25
C ASP A 52 -3.39 -1.38 -16.33
N GLU A 53 -3.02 -0.13 -15.99
CA GLU A 53 -2.68 0.90 -16.98
C GLU A 53 -1.48 0.47 -17.86
N ILE A 54 -0.45 -0.12 -17.26
CA ILE A 54 0.73 -0.60 -18.01
C ILE A 54 0.34 -1.77 -18.91
N ASP A 55 -0.46 -2.73 -18.42
CA ASP A 55 -1.02 -3.81 -19.22
C ASP A 55 -1.80 -3.26 -20.41
N ALA A 56 -2.72 -2.32 -20.16
CA ALA A 56 -3.53 -1.71 -21.21
C ALA A 56 -2.68 -0.99 -22.27
N LYS A 57 -1.64 -0.26 -21.85
CA LYS A 57 -0.71 0.42 -22.77
C LYS A 57 0.11 -0.55 -23.61
N LEU A 58 0.51 -1.70 -23.04
CA LEU A 58 1.20 -2.77 -23.76
C LEU A 58 0.26 -3.45 -24.76
N PHE A 59 -0.97 -3.77 -24.36
CA PHE A 59 -1.98 -4.39 -25.24
C PHE A 59 -2.41 -3.45 -26.37
N ALA A 60 -2.60 -2.16 -26.09
CA ALA A 60 -2.95 -1.16 -27.09
C ALA A 60 -1.77 -0.75 -28.00
N LYS A 61 -0.58 -1.37 -27.83
CA LYS A 61 0.65 -1.06 -28.57
C LYS A 61 1.07 0.42 -28.47
N MET A 62 0.64 1.13 -27.41
CA MET A 62 1.02 2.51 -27.15
C MET A 62 2.46 2.62 -26.63
N ILE A 63 2.95 1.55 -25.97
CA ILE A 63 4.34 1.42 -25.54
C ILE A 63 4.90 0.08 -26.02
N ALA A 64 6.16 0.08 -26.44
CA ALA A 64 6.88 -1.15 -26.72
C ALA A 64 7.37 -1.80 -25.41
N PHE A 65 7.45 -3.14 -25.38
CA PHE A 65 7.94 -3.88 -24.22
C PHE A 65 9.30 -3.38 -23.71
N PHE A 66 10.25 -3.14 -24.62
CA PHE A 66 11.58 -2.65 -24.26
C PHE A 66 11.57 -1.26 -23.62
N SER A 67 10.54 -0.46 -23.90
CA SER A 67 10.38 0.88 -23.34
C SER A 67 9.79 0.87 -21.94
N VAL A 68 9.25 -0.26 -21.44
CA VAL A 68 8.64 -0.33 -20.09
C VAL A 68 9.65 0.09 -19.02
N LYS A 69 10.88 -0.44 -19.09
CA LYS A 69 11.95 -0.08 -18.16
C LYS A 69 12.26 1.42 -18.22
N THR A 70 12.42 1.99 -19.41
CA THR A 70 12.78 3.41 -19.56
C THR A 70 11.64 4.34 -19.13
N THR A 71 10.40 3.97 -19.41
CA THR A 71 9.22 4.79 -19.10
C THR A 71 8.87 4.75 -17.61
N TYR A 72 9.12 3.63 -16.93
CA TYR A 72 8.71 3.40 -15.54
C TYR A 72 9.89 3.13 -14.60
N ALA A 73 11.12 3.52 -14.95
CA ALA A 73 12.33 3.22 -14.17
C ALA A 73 12.25 3.73 -12.73
N ASN A 74 11.76 4.95 -12.52
CA ASN A 74 11.56 5.61 -11.24
C ASN A 74 10.55 6.75 -11.42
N VAL A 75 9.26 6.41 -11.47
CA VAL A 75 8.19 7.39 -11.66
C VAL A 75 7.46 7.57 -10.34
N ASN A 76 7.40 8.81 -9.87
CA ASN A 76 6.56 9.18 -8.73
C ASN A 76 5.28 9.84 -9.24
N ARG A 77 4.14 9.40 -8.73
CA ARG A 77 2.83 10.00 -9.00
C ARG A 77 2.16 10.34 -7.67
N THR A 78 1.49 11.48 -7.62
CA THR A 78 0.66 11.86 -6.48
C THR A 78 -0.79 11.82 -6.94
N ILE A 79 -1.62 11.06 -6.24
CA ILE A 79 -3.05 10.97 -6.50
C ILE A 79 -3.76 11.57 -5.30
N ASP A 80 -4.57 12.58 -5.54
CA ASP A 80 -5.47 13.17 -4.56
C ASP A 80 -6.86 12.57 -4.79
N LEU A 81 -7.31 11.73 -3.85
CA LEU A 81 -8.66 11.20 -3.84
C LEU A 81 -9.52 12.15 -3.02
N ALA A 82 -10.42 12.90 -3.68
CA ALA A 82 -11.35 13.77 -2.97
C ALA A 82 -12.16 12.98 -1.92
N PHE A 83 -12.54 13.67 -0.84
CA PHE A 83 -13.16 13.12 0.38
C PHE A 83 -14.08 11.91 0.14
N PRO A 84 -13.90 10.77 0.83
CA PRO A 84 -13.11 10.56 2.06
C PRO A 84 -11.66 10.08 1.81
N GLY A 85 -11.12 10.32 0.61
CA GLY A 85 -9.75 9.91 0.28
C GLY A 85 -8.66 10.79 0.91
N ASP A 86 -7.45 10.22 0.96
CA ASP A 86 -6.21 10.91 1.31
C ASP A 86 -5.34 11.12 0.06
N VAL A 87 -4.29 11.92 0.20
CA VAL A 87 -3.24 12.06 -0.82
C VAL A 87 -2.29 10.87 -0.78
N TYR A 88 -2.27 10.07 -1.85
CA TYR A 88 -1.39 8.93 -2.00
C TYR A 88 -0.18 9.28 -2.88
N ASN A 89 1.00 8.91 -2.40
CA ASN A 89 2.23 8.96 -3.17
C ASN A 89 2.55 7.55 -3.68
N LEU A 90 2.57 7.41 -5.00
CA LEU A 90 2.89 6.18 -5.72
C LEU A 90 4.32 6.27 -6.23
N ASN A 91 5.15 5.29 -5.89
CA ASN A 91 6.47 5.08 -6.47
C ASN A 91 6.40 3.85 -7.38
N ILE A 92 6.68 4.05 -8.67
CA ILE A 92 6.67 3.03 -9.71
C ILE A 92 8.12 2.78 -10.12
N ARG A 93 8.53 1.52 -10.05
CA ARG A 93 9.89 1.09 -10.39
C ARG A 93 9.89 -0.14 -11.27
N ALA A 94 10.38 0.02 -12.49
CA ALA A 94 10.59 -1.05 -13.46
C ALA A 94 12.07 -1.47 -13.50
N VAL A 95 12.33 -2.77 -13.37
CA VAL A 95 13.69 -3.35 -13.37
C VAL A 95 13.70 -4.63 -14.21
N ASP A 96 14.81 -4.85 -14.91
CA ASP A 96 15.07 -6.14 -15.57
C ASP A 96 15.14 -7.26 -14.53
N CYS A 97 14.43 -8.35 -14.77
CA CYS A 97 14.39 -9.48 -13.85
C CYS A 97 14.61 -10.80 -14.57
N ASP A 98 14.74 -11.89 -13.80
CA ASP A 98 14.61 -13.25 -14.30
C ASP A 98 13.13 -13.70 -14.36
N SER A 99 12.89 -14.97 -14.71
CA SER A 99 11.57 -15.58 -14.77
C SER A 99 10.85 -15.67 -13.41
N LEU A 100 11.59 -15.58 -12.30
CA LEU A 100 11.07 -15.60 -10.94
C LEU A 100 10.84 -14.19 -10.39
N GLY A 101 11.19 -13.15 -11.16
CA GLY A 101 11.07 -11.75 -10.76
C GLY A 101 12.23 -11.25 -9.89
N ILE A 102 13.35 -11.97 -9.82
CA ILE A 102 14.55 -11.51 -9.11
C ILE A 102 15.25 -10.47 -10.00
N PRO A 103 15.58 -9.27 -9.47
CA PRO A 103 16.22 -8.22 -10.27
C PRO A 103 17.62 -8.65 -10.68
N LEU A 104 17.94 -8.44 -11.96
CA LEU A 104 19.27 -8.72 -12.49
C LEU A 104 20.23 -7.59 -12.11
N SER A 105 21.39 -7.93 -11.57
CA SER A 105 22.46 -6.97 -11.23
C SER A 105 23.13 -6.38 -12.46
N THR A 106 23.19 -7.14 -13.55
CA THR A 106 23.69 -6.71 -14.86
C THR A 106 22.58 -6.84 -15.91
N PRO A 107 22.19 -5.75 -16.60
CA PRO A 107 21.17 -5.81 -17.65
C PRO A 107 21.61 -6.74 -18.77
N VAL A 108 20.79 -7.74 -19.08
CA VAL A 108 21.02 -8.63 -20.22
C VAL A 108 20.46 -7.98 -21.48
N ALA A 109 21.25 -7.93 -22.55
CA ALA A 109 20.77 -7.44 -23.84
C ALA A 109 19.57 -8.28 -24.30
N ASN A 110 18.48 -7.61 -24.71
CA ASN A 110 17.22 -8.25 -25.10
C ASN A 110 16.53 -9.08 -23.99
N ASN A 111 16.64 -8.66 -22.72
CA ASN A 111 15.88 -9.31 -21.67
C ASN A 111 14.37 -9.33 -22.00
N ILE A 112 13.75 -10.47 -21.79
CA ILE A 112 12.33 -10.72 -22.06
C ILE A 112 11.46 -10.63 -20.81
N TRP A 113 12.05 -10.37 -19.65
CA TRP A 113 11.36 -10.24 -18.36
C TRP A 113 11.61 -8.86 -17.74
N VAL A 114 10.53 -8.14 -17.45
CA VAL A 114 10.60 -6.86 -16.73
C VAL A 114 9.65 -6.92 -15.55
N ARG A 115 10.14 -6.64 -14.35
CA ARG A 115 9.31 -6.51 -13.16
C ARG A 115 9.00 -5.05 -12.93
N VAL A 116 7.72 -4.73 -12.80
CA VAL A 116 7.26 -3.42 -12.32
C VAL A 116 6.76 -3.59 -10.90
N THR A 117 7.27 -2.76 -10.00
CA THR A 117 6.84 -2.66 -8.61
C THR A 117 6.18 -1.30 -8.41
N VAL A 118 5.00 -1.29 -7.80
CA VAL A 118 4.27 -0.07 -7.42
C VAL A 118 4.14 -0.07 -5.91
N THR A 119 4.61 0.99 -5.27
CA THR A 119 4.51 1.21 -3.83
C THR A 119 3.64 2.43 -3.57
N ALA A 120 2.54 2.25 -2.84
CA ALA A 120 1.63 3.32 -2.43
C ALA A 120 1.83 3.65 -0.95
N ASN A 121 1.97 4.95 -0.65
CA ASN A 121 2.11 5.44 0.72
C ASN A 121 1.21 6.65 0.98
N THR A 122 0.67 6.74 2.20
CA THR A 122 -0.05 7.91 2.72
C THR A 122 0.28 8.12 4.19
N LYS A 123 -0.01 9.30 4.75
CA LYS A 123 0.35 9.66 6.14
C LYS A 123 -0.34 8.78 7.20
N GLY A 124 -1.47 8.15 6.89
CA GLY A 124 -2.19 7.25 7.82
C GLY A 124 -1.81 5.77 7.73
N LEU A 125 -1.10 5.36 6.68
CA LEU A 125 -0.70 3.97 6.48
C LEU A 125 0.45 3.60 7.41
N ARG A 126 0.26 2.55 8.23
CA ARG A 126 1.34 2.02 9.08
C ARG A 126 2.45 1.36 8.26
N VAL A 127 2.09 0.72 7.16
CA VAL A 127 3.00 0.03 6.24
C VAL A 127 2.60 0.35 4.80
N PRO A 128 3.53 0.75 3.92
CA PRO A 128 3.22 0.99 2.51
C PRO A 128 2.66 -0.26 1.82
N ALA A 129 1.63 -0.09 1.00
CA ALA A 129 1.13 -1.17 0.15
C ALA A 129 2.06 -1.31 -1.06
N THR A 130 2.55 -2.52 -1.32
CA THR A 130 3.46 -2.80 -2.43
C THR A 130 2.92 -3.95 -3.26
N LEU A 131 2.75 -3.73 -4.56
CA LEU A 131 2.41 -4.77 -5.52
C LEU A 131 3.46 -4.83 -6.62
N GLN A 132 3.65 -6.02 -7.17
CA GLN A 132 4.57 -6.25 -8.27
C GLN A 132 3.92 -7.13 -9.33
N ARG A 133 4.23 -6.87 -10.59
CA ARG A 133 3.86 -7.71 -11.73
C ARG A 133 5.08 -7.92 -12.62
N ILE A 134 5.21 -9.14 -13.14
CA ILE A 134 6.25 -9.49 -14.10
C ILE A 134 5.62 -9.48 -15.48
N TYR A 135 6.18 -8.66 -16.36
CA TYR A 135 5.84 -8.58 -17.76
C TYR A 135 6.81 -9.41 -18.56
N THR A 136 6.28 -10.21 -19.47
CA THR A 136 7.09 -11.05 -20.36
C THR A 136 6.80 -10.72 -21.81
N LYS A 137 7.86 -10.63 -22.62
CA LYS A 137 7.70 -10.52 -24.06
C LYS A 137 7.40 -11.89 -24.63
N THR A 138 6.15 -12.11 -25.03
CA THR A 138 5.79 -13.27 -25.83
C THR A 138 5.92 -12.93 -27.32
N TYR A 139 6.36 -13.88 -28.14
CA TYR A 139 6.48 -13.70 -29.60
C TYR A 139 5.12 -13.71 -30.33
N LEU A 140 4.01 -13.60 -29.60
CA LEU A 140 2.67 -13.48 -30.17
C LEU A 140 2.47 -12.04 -30.64
N ASN A 141 3.04 -11.73 -31.80
CA ASN A 141 2.57 -10.64 -32.64
C ASN A 141 1.15 -10.97 -33.12
N LEU A 142 0.14 -10.40 -32.46
CA LEU A 142 -1.15 -10.07 -33.08
C LEU A 142 -1.26 -8.56 -33.08
#